data_AF-A0A0B4I919-F1
#
_entry.id   AF-A0A0B4I919-F1
#
_cell.length_a   1.000
_cell.length_b   1.000
_cell.length_c   1.000
_cell.angle_alpha   90.00
_cell.angle_beta   90.00
_cell.angle_gamma   90.00
#
_symmetry.space_group_name_H-M   'P 1'
#
loop_
_entity.id
_entity.type
_entity.pdbx_description
1 polymer ?
#
loop_
_entity_poly.entity_id
_entity_poly.type
_entity_poly.pdbx_seq_one_letter_code
_entity_poly.pdbx_strand_id
1 'polypeptide(L)'
;MRAISATQRICGRCRLHAQTTSPPIAVVSPTAINLHALTTRPRNPATHQTRRFTQRPSLASSPPSSSSSAAAEANAAPKTAPSPPQTLYSFFPQTLPDGPPPGGHFPINLRSLRAEFLRLQSRHHPDLHPASSKPQAEATSAAVNDAYKTLSNPLLRAQYLLSLQGVDVANDETLKVEEPELLMVVLEAHETIEEARSPADLDALTAENEERIRRCEEVLEEAFREHDLERAKREAVRLRYWVNVRGAVSDWEEGKPAVLQH
;
A
#
# COMPACT_ATOMS: atom_id res chain seq x y z
N MET A 1 -30.04 10.82 45.78
CA MET A 1 -29.48 11.56 44.63
C MET A 1 -29.96 10.92 43.33
N ARG A 2 -30.04 11.66 42.21
CA ARG A 2 -30.38 11.12 40.88
C ARG A 2 -29.19 11.36 39.93
N ALA A 3 -28.77 10.32 39.21
CA ALA A 3 -27.80 10.43 38.10
C ALA A 3 -28.54 10.40 36.76
N ILE A 4 -27.95 11.02 35.73
CA ILE A 4 -28.61 11.34 34.46
C ILE A 4 -28.30 10.27 33.41
N SER A 5 -29.33 9.76 32.73
CA SER A 5 -29.16 8.89 31.55
C SER A 5 -29.05 9.75 30.28
N ALA A 6 -27.99 9.53 29.49
CA ALA A 6 -27.65 10.35 28.33
C ALA A 6 -28.14 9.71 27.02
N THR A 7 -29.40 9.95 26.65
CA THR A 7 -29.99 9.42 25.41
C THR A 7 -29.42 10.10 24.17
N GLN A 8 -28.53 9.44 23.43
CA GLN A 8 -28.07 9.91 22.12
C GLN A 8 -29.22 9.93 21.11
N ARG A 9 -29.50 11.10 20.53
CA ARG A 9 -30.53 11.29 19.50
C ARG A 9 -29.95 11.11 18.10
N ILE A 10 -30.21 9.95 17.49
CA ILE A 10 -29.88 9.69 16.09
C ILE A 10 -30.76 10.56 15.18
N CYS A 11 -30.18 11.17 14.15
CA CYS A 11 -30.91 12.02 13.21
C CYS A 11 -31.90 11.21 12.35
N GLY A 12 -33.15 11.67 12.25
CA GLY A 12 -34.23 10.95 11.57
C GLY A 12 -33.98 10.65 10.09
N ARG A 13 -33.10 11.42 9.41
CA ARG A 13 -32.79 11.22 7.98
C ARG A 13 -31.88 10.02 7.70
N CYS A 14 -31.13 9.55 8.71
CA CYS A 14 -30.32 8.33 8.62
C CYS A 14 -31.17 7.05 8.75
N ARG A 15 -32.36 7.13 9.39
CA ARG A 15 -33.20 5.96 9.69
C ARG A 15 -33.95 5.40 8.47
N LEU A 16 -33.97 6.12 7.35
CA LEU A 16 -34.74 5.78 6.14
C LEU A 16 -33.92 5.07 5.04
N HIS A 17 -32.62 4.87 5.22
CA HIS A 17 -31.77 4.11 4.27
C HIS A 17 -31.48 2.66 4.71
N ALA A 18 -32.07 2.22 5.82
CA ALA A 18 -31.85 0.89 6.41
C ALA A 18 -32.97 -0.13 6.11
N GLN A 19 -33.88 0.16 5.16
CA GLN A 19 -35.08 -0.66 4.90
C GLN A 19 -35.48 -0.73 3.41
N THR A 20 -34.57 -1.18 2.54
CA THR A 20 -34.93 -1.65 1.18
C THR A 20 -33.93 -2.69 0.65
N THR A 21 -34.43 -3.56 -0.25
CA THR A 21 -33.69 -4.47 -1.15
C THR A 21 -32.73 -5.50 -0.53
N SER A 22 -33.26 -6.70 -0.27
CA SER A 22 -32.53 -7.97 -0.35
C SER A 22 -33.20 -8.88 -1.40
N PRO A 23 -32.49 -9.38 -2.43
CA PRO A 23 -32.96 -10.47 -3.28
C PRO A 23 -32.56 -11.85 -2.72
N PRO A 24 -33.25 -12.96 -3.10
CA PRO A 24 -33.03 -14.28 -2.51
C PRO A 24 -31.82 -15.05 -3.07
N ILE A 25 -31.30 -15.97 -2.26
CA ILE A 25 -30.24 -16.93 -2.63
C ILE A 25 -30.80 -18.01 -3.56
N ALA A 26 -30.08 -18.30 -4.65
CA ALA A 26 -30.29 -19.49 -5.47
C ALA A 26 -29.12 -20.47 -5.26
N VAL A 27 -29.43 -21.73 -4.93
CA VAL A 27 -28.43 -22.78 -4.70
C VAL A 27 -28.14 -23.51 -6.01
N VAL A 28 -26.86 -23.62 -6.38
CA VAL A 28 -26.41 -24.41 -7.55
C VAL A 28 -25.19 -25.25 -7.13
N SER A 29 -25.30 -26.57 -7.28
CA SER A 29 -24.22 -27.50 -6.94
C SER A 29 -23.11 -27.52 -8.01
N PRO A 30 -21.83 -27.65 -7.63
CA PRO A 30 -20.76 -27.87 -8.59
C PRO A 30 -20.72 -29.34 -9.06
N THR A 31 -21.02 -29.58 -10.33
CA THR A 31 -20.84 -30.90 -10.96
C THR A 31 -19.36 -31.14 -11.26
N ALA A 32 -18.86 -32.36 -11.04
CA ALA A 32 -17.45 -32.69 -11.24
C ALA A 32 -16.99 -32.54 -12.70
N ILE A 33 -15.87 -31.84 -12.91
CA ILE A 33 -15.14 -31.83 -14.20
C ILE A 33 -13.97 -32.80 -14.08
N ASN A 34 -13.94 -33.79 -14.97
CA ASN A 34 -12.95 -34.87 -14.99
C ASN A 34 -11.78 -34.48 -15.89
N LEU A 35 -10.54 -34.53 -15.37
CA LEU A 35 -9.34 -34.12 -16.10
C LEU A 35 -8.29 -35.24 -16.16
N HIS A 36 -8.43 -36.12 -17.16
CA HIS A 36 -7.35 -37.02 -17.56
C HIS A 36 -6.25 -36.23 -18.29
N ALA A 37 -5.07 -36.13 -17.69
CA ALA A 37 -3.84 -35.74 -18.37
C ALA A 37 -2.80 -36.86 -18.22
N LEU A 38 -2.46 -37.52 -19.33
CA LEU A 38 -1.47 -38.60 -19.36
C LEU A 38 -0.05 -38.08 -19.60
N THR A 39 0.91 -38.91 -19.21
CA THR A 39 2.36 -38.67 -19.34
C THR A 39 2.83 -38.60 -20.80
N THR A 40 3.92 -37.86 -21.07
CA THR A 40 5.14 -38.41 -21.71
C THR A 40 6.29 -37.37 -21.82
N ARG A 41 7.48 -37.83 -22.26
CA ARG A 41 8.79 -37.16 -22.20
C ARG A 41 9.06 -36.16 -23.35
N PRO A 42 10.04 -35.23 -23.17
CA PRO A 42 10.55 -34.37 -24.25
C PRO A 42 11.45 -35.14 -25.24
N ARG A 43 11.68 -34.57 -26.43
CA ARG A 43 12.70 -35.05 -27.38
C ARG A 43 13.33 -33.89 -28.18
N ASN A 44 14.66 -33.86 -28.19
CA ASN A 44 15.48 -32.94 -28.98
C ASN A 44 15.56 -33.41 -30.46
N PRO A 45 15.81 -32.52 -31.43
CA PRO A 45 17.06 -32.67 -32.18
C PRO A 45 17.74 -31.34 -32.57
N ALA A 46 19.05 -31.42 -32.81
CA ALA A 46 19.85 -30.35 -33.41
C ALA A 46 20.34 -30.74 -34.82
N THR A 47 20.51 -29.75 -35.71
CA THR A 47 21.19 -29.91 -37.00
C THR A 47 21.95 -28.63 -37.38
N HIS A 48 23.18 -28.78 -37.87
CA HIS A 48 24.00 -27.69 -38.41
C HIS A 48 23.93 -27.65 -39.94
N GLN A 49 24.03 -26.44 -40.52
CA GLN A 49 24.70 -26.07 -41.79
C GLN A 49 24.48 -24.57 -42.05
N THR A 50 25.27 -23.81 -42.83
CA THR A 50 26.72 -23.48 -42.86
C THR A 50 26.98 -22.68 -44.14
N ARG A 51 27.78 -21.59 -44.08
CA ARG A 51 28.40 -20.82 -45.21
C ARG A 51 27.46 -19.95 -46.08
N ARG A 52 27.92 -18.89 -46.80
CA ARG A 52 29.10 -17.95 -46.79
C ARG A 52 28.86 -16.86 -47.88
N PHE A 53 29.77 -15.86 -48.02
CA PHE A 53 30.01 -14.97 -49.19
C PHE A 53 28.91 -13.88 -49.45
N THR A 54 29.18 -12.59 -49.79
CA THR A 54 30.42 -11.76 -49.82
C THR A 54 30.16 -10.23 -49.83
N GLN A 55 31.21 -9.42 -49.57
CA GLN A 55 31.70 -8.16 -50.22
C GLN A 55 30.79 -7.41 -51.25
N ARG A 56 30.84 -6.07 -51.48
CA ARG A 56 31.71 -4.93 -51.02
C ARG A 56 31.00 -3.55 -51.29
N PRO A 57 31.57 -2.38 -50.92
CA PRO A 57 30.90 -1.06 -51.01
C PRO A 57 31.49 -0.04 -52.03
N SER A 58 30.71 1.01 -52.35
CA SER A 58 31.10 2.32 -52.95
C SER A 58 29.90 3.29 -52.85
N LEU A 59 29.91 4.61 -52.53
CA LEU A 59 30.83 5.77 -52.59
C LEU A 59 30.49 6.81 -53.69
N ALA A 60 30.61 8.11 -53.33
CA ALA A 60 30.39 9.34 -54.14
C ALA A 60 28.91 9.68 -54.50
N SER A 61 28.46 10.93 -54.74
CA SER A 61 29.13 12.25 -54.95
C SER A 61 28.33 13.42 -54.31
N SER A 62 28.82 14.68 -54.41
CA SER A 62 28.31 15.87 -53.67
C SER A 62 27.57 16.94 -54.55
N PRO A 63 27.41 18.25 -54.17
CA PRO A 63 26.10 18.90 -53.92
C PRO A 63 25.66 19.88 -55.05
N PRO A 64 25.57 21.25 -54.99
CA PRO A 64 25.83 22.31 -53.96
C PRO A 64 24.64 23.30 -53.68
N SER A 65 24.91 24.38 -52.91
CA SER A 65 24.22 25.70 -52.88
C SER A 65 22.79 25.81 -52.25
N SER A 66 22.37 26.92 -51.61
CA SER A 66 23.06 28.14 -51.13
C SER A 66 22.15 29.01 -50.22
N SER A 67 22.74 29.89 -49.38
CA SER A 67 22.11 31.05 -48.66
C SER A 67 20.99 30.77 -47.64
N SER A 68 20.78 31.56 -46.57
CA SER A 68 21.55 32.68 -45.99
C SER A 68 21.16 32.94 -44.51
N SER A 69 22.03 33.65 -43.80
CA SER A 69 21.96 34.10 -42.40
C SER A 69 20.65 34.73 -41.90
N ALA A 70 20.27 34.38 -40.67
CA ALA A 70 19.75 35.34 -39.66
C ALA A 70 19.99 34.78 -38.25
N ALA A 71 20.45 35.60 -37.31
CA ALA A 71 20.46 35.26 -35.89
C ALA A 71 19.12 35.67 -35.26
N ALA A 72 18.48 34.75 -34.53
CA ALA A 72 17.21 34.98 -33.85
C ALA A 72 17.35 34.58 -32.37
N GLU A 73 17.65 35.57 -31.53
CA GLU A 73 17.84 35.41 -30.09
C GLU A 73 16.48 35.27 -29.38
N ALA A 74 15.87 34.09 -29.54
CA ALA A 74 14.55 33.77 -29.00
C ALA A 74 14.65 33.38 -27.52
N ASN A 75 14.39 34.37 -26.66
CA ASN A 75 14.39 34.30 -25.20
C ASN A 75 13.75 33.00 -24.65
N ALA A 76 14.59 32.06 -24.20
CA ALA A 76 14.14 30.77 -23.68
C ALA A 76 13.53 30.97 -22.28
N ALA A 77 12.20 31.02 -22.22
CA ALA A 77 11.45 31.14 -20.97
C ALA A 77 11.95 30.11 -19.94
N PRO A 78 12.11 30.51 -18.66
CA PRO A 78 12.67 29.63 -17.65
C PRO A 78 11.79 28.38 -17.54
N LYS A 79 12.37 27.22 -17.84
CA LYS A 79 11.72 25.93 -17.62
C LYS A 79 11.36 25.88 -16.13
N THR A 80 10.06 25.86 -15.83
CA THR A 80 9.57 25.70 -14.47
C THR A 80 10.30 24.54 -13.82
N ALA A 81 10.98 24.79 -12.71
CA ALA A 81 11.65 23.74 -11.95
C ALA A 81 10.62 22.63 -11.69
N PRO A 82 10.99 21.34 -11.87
CA PRO A 82 10.06 20.25 -11.64
C PRO A 82 9.53 20.36 -10.22
N SER A 83 8.22 20.58 -10.07
CA SER A 83 7.56 20.49 -8.78
C SER A 83 7.89 19.12 -8.17
N PRO A 84 8.24 19.03 -6.88
CA PRO A 84 8.52 17.74 -6.27
C PRO A 84 7.33 16.80 -6.51
N PRO A 85 7.57 15.51 -6.83
CA PRO A 85 6.50 14.58 -7.15
C PRO A 85 5.49 14.55 -5.99
N GLN A 86 4.20 14.60 -6.30
CA GLN A 86 3.14 14.65 -5.28
C GLN A 86 3.15 13.36 -4.47
N THR A 87 3.76 13.42 -3.29
CA THR A 87 3.78 12.30 -2.34
C THR A 87 2.47 12.21 -1.58
N LEU A 88 2.14 11.04 -1.03
CA LEU A 88 0.94 10.87 -0.21
C LEU A 88 0.94 11.78 1.04
N TYR A 89 2.13 12.20 1.50
CA TYR A 89 2.31 13.17 2.58
C TYR A 89 1.74 14.55 2.23
N SER A 90 1.79 14.96 0.95
CA SER A 90 1.32 16.29 0.50
C SER A 90 -0.20 16.52 0.67
N PHE A 91 -0.98 15.45 0.88
CA PHE A 91 -2.41 15.55 1.21
C PHE A 91 -2.67 15.99 2.66
N PHE A 92 -1.70 15.87 3.58
CA PHE A 92 -1.88 16.14 5.02
C PHE A 92 -0.94 17.24 5.55
N PRO A 93 -0.94 18.46 4.98
CA PRO A 93 0.07 19.48 5.26
C PRO A 93 0.00 20.10 6.66
N GLN A 94 -1.02 19.80 7.48
CA GLN A 94 -1.08 20.23 8.88
C GLN A 94 -0.68 19.14 9.86
N THR A 95 -0.75 17.88 9.44
CA THR A 95 -0.26 16.73 10.21
C THR A 95 1.22 16.43 9.89
N LEU A 96 1.63 16.64 8.64
CA LEU A 96 2.92 16.23 8.06
C LEU A 96 3.57 17.38 7.27
N PRO A 97 3.84 18.55 7.90
CA PRO A 97 4.35 19.73 7.18
C PRO A 97 5.75 19.49 6.56
N ASP A 98 6.57 18.67 7.21
CA ASP A 98 7.96 18.37 6.79
C ASP A 98 8.04 17.25 5.72
N GLY A 99 6.91 16.63 5.38
CA GLY A 99 6.82 15.59 4.36
C GLY A 99 7.34 14.21 4.82
N PRO A 100 7.87 13.38 3.91
CA PRO A 100 8.41 12.06 4.23
C PRO A 100 9.80 12.13 4.89
N PRO A 101 10.25 11.05 5.57
CA PRO A 101 11.65 10.85 5.91
C PRO A 101 12.60 11.00 4.70
N PRO A 102 13.83 11.53 4.88
CA PRO A 102 14.44 11.97 6.15
C PRO A 102 14.03 13.38 6.60
N GLY A 103 13.18 14.10 5.85
CA GLY A 103 12.75 15.46 6.20
C GLY A 103 11.73 15.49 7.35
N GLY A 104 10.73 14.62 7.28
CA GLY A 104 9.79 14.34 8.37
C GLY A 104 10.07 13.02 9.09
N HIS A 105 9.25 12.72 10.10
CA HIS A 105 9.35 11.49 10.89
C HIS A 105 8.65 10.29 10.23
N PHE A 106 9.10 9.08 10.55
CA PHE A 106 8.42 7.84 10.11
C PHE A 106 7.16 7.55 10.95
N PRO A 107 7.18 7.60 12.30
CA PRO A 107 5.97 7.46 13.12
C PRO A 107 5.01 8.65 12.89
N ILE A 108 3.72 8.36 12.70
CA ILE A 108 2.70 9.39 12.43
C ILE A 108 1.66 9.41 13.55
N ASN A 109 1.31 10.60 14.06
CA ASN A 109 0.22 10.76 15.00
C ASN A 109 -1.14 10.47 14.33
N LEU A 110 -1.61 9.23 14.46
CA LEU A 110 -2.86 8.75 13.84
C LEU A 110 -4.10 9.55 14.25
N ARG A 111 -4.12 10.17 15.44
CA ARG A 111 -5.23 11.03 15.89
C ARG A 111 -5.28 12.33 15.07
N SER A 112 -4.14 12.98 14.87
CA SER A 112 -4.03 14.18 14.02
C SER A 112 -4.35 13.85 12.57
N LEU A 113 -3.76 12.77 12.04
CA LEU A 113 -3.98 12.30 10.66
C LEU A 113 -5.47 12.05 10.38
N ARG A 114 -6.17 11.36 11.30
CA ARG A 114 -7.62 11.09 11.18
C ARG A 114 -8.47 12.35 11.30
N ALA A 115 -8.06 13.32 12.13
CA ALA A 115 -8.76 14.60 12.25
C ALA A 115 -8.63 15.46 10.98
N GLU A 116 -7.45 15.49 10.36
CA GLU A 116 -7.25 16.17 9.08
C GLU A 116 -7.97 15.45 7.94
N PHE A 117 -7.89 14.12 7.87
CA PHE A 117 -8.62 13.28 6.91
C PHE A 117 -10.12 13.57 6.88
N LEU A 118 -10.80 13.53 8.03
CA LEU A 118 -12.25 13.79 8.12
C LEU A 118 -12.61 15.21 7.67
N ARG A 119 -11.72 16.19 7.88
CA ARG A 119 -11.89 17.57 7.43
C ARG A 119 -11.64 17.75 5.92
N LEU A 120 -10.75 16.97 5.32
CA LEU A 120 -10.54 16.94 3.87
C LEU A 120 -11.74 16.30 3.19
N GLN A 121 -12.18 15.14 3.68
CA GLN A 121 -13.36 14.44 3.18
C GLN A 121 -14.62 15.34 3.24
N SER A 122 -14.82 16.11 4.31
CA SER A 122 -15.97 17.03 4.41
C SER A 122 -15.89 18.28 3.51
N ARG A 123 -14.75 18.58 2.89
CA ARG A 123 -14.59 19.64 1.87
C ARG A 123 -14.74 19.13 0.44
N HIS A 124 -14.35 17.89 0.20
CA HIS A 124 -14.33 17.27 -1.14
C HIS A 124 -15.49 16.30 -1.39
N HIS A 125 -16.41 16.12 -0.43
CA HIS A 125 -17.59 15.28 -0.59
C HIS A 125 -18.44 15.72 -1.80
N PRO A 126 -18.75 14.83 -2.77
CA PRO A 126 -19.30 15.23 -4.07
C PRO A 126 -20.71 15.85 -4.01
N ASP A 127 -21.48 15.61 -2.95
CA ASP A 127 -22.78 16.28 -2.77
C ASP A 127 -22.70 17.78 -2.45
N LEU A 128 -21.52 18.28 -2.09
CA LEU A 128 -21.27 19.72 -1.92
C LEU A 128 -20.88 20.41 -3.24
N HIS A 129 -20.66 19.64 -4.31
CA HIS A 129 -20.11 20.12 -5.57
C HIS A 129 -21.14 20.11 -6.71
N PRO A 130 -21.21 21.17 -7.54
CA PRO A 130 -21.98 21.17 -8.78
C PRO A 130 -21.65 19.97 -9.68
N ALA A 131 -22.62 19.53 -10.50
CA ALA A 131 -22.49 18.35 -11.35
C ALA A 131 -21.26 18.37 -12.28
N SER A 132 -20.78 19.57 -12.68
CA SER A 132 -19.57 19.76 -13.47
C SER A 132 -18.26 19.51 -12.71
N SER A 133 -18.22 19.69 -11.39
CA SER A 133 -17.03 19.44 -10.55
C SER A 133 -17.10 18.14 -9.76
N LYS A 134 -18.23 17.43 -9.74
CA LYS A 134 -18.37 16.12 -9.07
C LYS A 134 -17.27 15.10 -9.42
N PRO A 135 -16.89 14.87 -10.69
CA PRO A 135 -15.82 13.91 -11.01
C PRO A 135 -14.46 14.29 -10.42
N GLN A 136 -14.17 15.59 -10.31
CA GLN A 136 -12.94 16.10 -9.68
C GLN A 136 -13.00 15.96 -8.15
N ALA A 137 -14.16 16.19 -7.55
CA ALA A 137 -14.40 16.01 -6.12
C ALA A 137 -14.31 14.52 -5.70
N GLU A 138 -14.84 13.62 -6.53
CA GLU A 138 -14.72 12.16 -6.41
C GLU A 138 -13.26 11.70 -6.51
N ALA A 139 -12.54 12.11 -7.56
CA ALA A 139 -11.12 11.76 -7.73
C ALA A 139 -10.24 12.29 -6.58
N THR A 140 -10.50 13.52 -6.10
CA THR A 140 -9.80 14.10 -4.95
C THR A 140 -10.10 13.32 -3.66
N SER A 141 -11.35 12.92 -3.46
CA SER A 141 -11.76 12.12 -2.29
C SER A 141 -11.15 10.72 -2.30
N ALA A 142 -11.05 10.08 -3.47
CA ALA A 142 -10.35 8.80 -3.63
C ALA A 142 -8.87 8.91 -3.26
N ALA A 143 -8.14 9.89 -3.84
CA ALA A 143 -6.73 10.11 -3.53
C ALA A 143 -6.47 10.39 -2.04
N VAL A 144 -7.35 11.15 -1.37
CA VAL A 144 -7.28 11.40 0.08
C VAL A 144 -7.57 10.13 0.90
N ASN A 145 -8.48 9.26 0.46
CA ASN A 145 -8.73 7.96 1.10
C ASN A 145 -7.50 7.03 0.96
N ASP A 146 -6.89 6.94 -0.22
CA ASP A 146 -5.72 6.09 -0.48
C ASP A 146 -4.48 6.59 0.26
N ALA A 147 -4.28 7.91 0.32
CA ALA A 147 -3.24 8.53 1.14
C ALA A 147 -3.45 8.26 2.63
N TYR A 148 -4.68 8.39 3.15
CA TYR A 148 -4.99 8.06 4.55
C TYR A 148 -4.77 6.56 4.85
N LYS A 149 -5.25 5.66 3.98
CA LYS A 149 -5.08 4.20 4.12
C LYS A 149 -3.60 3.81 4.19
N THR A 150 -2.79 4.35 3.26
CA THR A 150 -1.37 4.06 3.18
C THR A 150 -0.58 4.63 4.35
N LEU A 151 -0.84 5.88 4.76
CA LEU A 151 -0.07 6.52 5.83
C LEU A 151 -0.50 6.09 7.24
N SER A 152 -1.74 5.65 7.43
CA SER A 152 -2.24 5.19 8.74
C SER A 152 -1.75 3.79 9.12
N ASN A 153 -1.49 2.90 8.16
CA ASN A 153 -0.89 1.59 8.40
C ASN A 153 0.64 1.67 8.29
N PRO A 154 1.41 1.30 9.32
CA PRO A 154 2.87 1.45 9.31
C PRO A 154 3.57 0.56 8.27
N LEU A 155 3.04 -0.63 7.96
CA LEU A 155 3.58 -1.51 6.91
C LEU A 155 3.41 -0.86 5.53
N LEU A 156 2.20 -0.37 5.22
CA LEU A 156 1.92 0.31 3.95
C LEU A 156 2.75 1.60 3.83
N ARG A 157 2.96 2.34 4.93
CA ARG A 157 3.84 3.51 4.99
C ARG A 157 5.29 3.14 4.67
N ALA A 158 5.81 2.04 5.24
CA ALA A 158 7.17 1.56 4.97
C ALA A 158 7.35 1.10 3.51
N GLN A 159 6.42 0.30 3.00
CA GLN A 159 6.41 -0.15 1.59
C GLN A 159 6.30 1.03 0.61
N TYR A 160 5.49 2.04 0.94
CA TYR A 160 5.39 3.27 0.15
C TYR A 160 6.70 4.07 0.15
N LEU A 161 7.32 4.29 1.31
CA LEU A 161 8.61 5.00 1.38
C LEU A 161 9.74 4.24 0.67
N LEU A 162 9.79 2.91 0.76
CA LEU A 162 10.76 2.08 0.06
C LEU A 162 10.56 2.11 -1.46
N SER A 163 9.32 2.05 -1.94
CA SER A 163 9.02 2.13 -3.38
C SER A 163 9.32 3.53 -3.98
N LEU A 164 9.24 4.61 -3.20
CA LEU A 164 9.78 5.93 -3.61
C LEU A 164 11.30 5.91 -3.84
N GLN A 165 12.03 4.98 -3.21
CA GLN A 165 13.47 4.75 -3.42
C GLN A 165 13.76 3.63 -4.44
N GLY A 166 12.73 3.12 -5.13
CA GLY A 166 12.84 2.02 -6.10
C GLY A 166 12.93 0.62 -5.50
N VAL A 167 12.68 0.45 -4.20
CA VAL A 167 12.71 -0.84 -3.51
C VAL A 167 11.27 -1.36 -3.30
N ASP A 168 10.89 -2.40 -4.03
CA ASP A 168 9.59 -3.07 -3.84
C ASP A 168 9.69 -4.16 -2.76
N VAL A 169 8.92 -3.98 -1.68
CA VAL A 169 8.76 -4.94 -0.56
C VAL A 169 7.29 -5.37 -0.44
N ALA A 170 6.42 -4.90 -1.33
CA ALA A 170 5.01 -5.27 -1.37
C ALA A 170 4.79 -6.53 -2.21
N ASN A 171 5.44 -6.63 -3.37
CA ASN A 171 5.23 -7.72 -4.33
C ASN A 171 6.31 -8.82 -4.29
N ASP A 172 7.38 -8.65 -3.50
CA ASP A 172 8.45 -9.63 -3.39
C ASP A 172 8.15 -10.71 -2.33
N GLU A 173 7.44 -11.76 -2.78
CA GLU A 173 7.11 -12.96 -1.99
C GLU A 173 8.34 -13.77 -1.54
N THR A 174 9.52 -13.52 -2.14
CA THR A 174 10.76 -14.20 -1.74
C THR A 174 11.35 -13.61 -0.45
N LEU A 175 10.97 -12.38 -0.09
CA LEU A 175 11.36 -11.75 1.17
C LEU A 175 10.65 -12.41 2.35
N LYS A 176 11.31 -13.39 2.95
CA LYS A 176 10.99 -13.95 4.26
C LYS A 176 12.10 -13.54 5.23
N VAL A 177 11.78 -13.47 6.52
CA VAL A 177 12.81 -13.17 7.52
C VAL A 177 13.54 -14.47 7.88
N GLU A 178 14.86 -14.49 7.71
CA GLU A 178 15.75 -15.59 8.07
C GLU A 178 16.21 -15.50 9.55
N GLU A 179 15.29 -15.15 10.45
CA GLU A 179 15.51 -14.95 11.90
C GLU A 179 14.64 -15.99 12.64
N PRO A 180 15.18 -17.17 13.01
CA PRO A 180 14.42 -18.23 13.66
C PRO A 180 13.69 -17.78 14.92
N GLU A 181 14.29 -16.86 15.67
CA GLU A 181 13.76 -16.26 16.89
C GLU A 181 12.48 -15.46 16.61
N LEU A 182 12.40 -14.74 15.49
CA LEU A 182 11.18 -14.05 15.06
C LEU A 182 10.08 -15.06 14.74
N LEU A 183 10.40 -16.10 13.96
CA LEU A 183 9.43 -17.10 13.53
C LEU A 183 8.85 -17.87 14.73
N MET A 184 9.66 -18.17 15.73
CA MET A 184 9.21 -18.78 16.99
C MET A 184 8.20 -17.89 17.72
N VAL A 185 8.53 -16.62 17.94
CA VAL A 185 7.66 -15.66 18.64
C VAL A 185 6.37 -15.34 17.85
N VAL A 186 6.39 -15.45 16.53
CA VAL A 186 5.19 -15.36 15.68
C VAL A 186 4.31 -16.60 15.84
N LEU A 187 4.88 -17.80 15.93
CA LEU A 187 4.12 -19.03 16.17
C LEU A 187 3.48 -19.05 17.58
N GLU A 188 4.22 -18.65 18.61
CA GLU A 188 3.70 -18.45 19.98
C GLU A 188 2.53 -17.45 20.01
N ALA A 189 2.61 -16.38 19.21
CA ALA A 189 1.52 -15.40 19.07
C ALA A 189 0.28 -16.01 18.39
N HIS A 190 0.45 -16.87 17.38
CA HIS A 190 -0.66 -17.58 16.75
C HIS A 190 -1.30 -18.63 17.67
N GLU A 191 -0.50 -19.43 18.39
CA GLU A 191 -0.98 -20.38 19.40
C GLU A 191 -1.81 -19.67 20.48
N THR A 192 -1.34 -18.51 20.97
CA THR A 192 -2.08 -17.66 21.91
C THR A 192 -3.45 -17.18 21.36
N ILE A 193 -3.55 -16.93 20.05
CA ILE A 193 -4.81 -16.52 19.40
C ILE A 193 -5.77 -17.71 19.23
N GLU A 194 -5.24 -18.91 18.97
CA GLU A 194 -6.02 -20.14 18.80
C GLU A 194 -6.54 -20.69 20.14
N GLU A 195 -5.77 -20.57 21.23
CA GLU A 195 -6.18 -21.01 22.58
C GLU A 195 -7.11 -20.03 23.31
N ALA A 196 -7.15 -18.75 22.90
CA ALA A 196 -7.95 -17.71 23.53
C ALA A 196 -9.45 -18.05 23.55
N ARG A 197 -10.10 -17.71 24.67
CA ARG A 197 -11.53 -18.03 24.91
C ARG A 197 -12.37 -16.78 25.15
N SER A 198 -11.72 -15.66 25.41
CA SER A 198 -12.28 -14.35 25.67
C SER A 198 -11.33 -13.27 25.13
N PRO A 199 -11.82 -12.05 24.83
CA PRO A 199 -10.96 -10.94 24.41
C PRO A 199 -9.86 -10.60 25.42
N ALA A 200 -10.09 -10.84 26.72
CA ALA A 200 -9.14 -10.55 27.79
C ALA A 200 -7.89 -11.45 27.75
N ASP A 201 -7.98 -12.63 27.15
CA ASP A 201 -6.81 -13.52 26.94
C ASP A 201 -5.83 -12.89 25.92
N LEU A 202 -6.32 -12.03 25.03
CA LEU A 202 -5.55 -11.34 23.99
C LEU A 202 -5.01 -9.96 24.41
N ASP A 203 -5.43 -9.41 25.56
CA ASP A 203 -5.00 -8.06 26.01
C ASP A 203 -3.47 -7.96 26.15
N ALA A 204 -2.84 -8.99 26.73
CA ALA A 204 -1.38 -9.04 26.93
C ALA A 204 -0.63 -9.15 25.59
N LEU A 205 -1.10 -10.01 24.68
CA LEU A 205 -0.54 -10.15 23.34
C LEU A 205 -0.69 -8.86 22.52
N THR A 206 -1.83 -8.18 22.64
CA THR A 206 -2.11 -6.91 21.98
C THR A 206 -1.13 -5.83 22.41
N ALA A 207 -0.91 -5.67 23.72
CA ALA A 207 -0.01 -4.68 24.28
C ALA A 207 1.46 -4.90 23.85
N GLU A 208 1.94 -6.15 23.95
CA GLU A 208 3.30 -6.53 23.54
C GLU A 208 3.49 -6.44 22.01
N ASN A 209 2.47 -6.75 21.21
CA ASN A 209 2.56 -6.64 19.75
C ASN A 209 2.54 -5.18 19.26
N GLU A 210 1.74 -4.28 19.87
CA GLU A 210 1.81 -2.83 19.58
C GLU A 210 3.18 -2.22 19.98
N GLU A 211 3.76 -2.72 21.07
CA GLU A 211 5.10 -2.33 21.52
C GLU A 211 6.19 -2.82 20.53
N ARG A 212 6.08 -4.06 20.00
CA ARG A 212 6.93 -4.56 18.90
C ARG A 212 6.79 -3.73 17.63
N ILE A 213 5.56 -3.36 17.25
CA ILE A 213 5.29 -2.48 16.11
C ILE A 213 5.98 -1.13 16.30
N ARG A 214 5.91 -0.51 17.48
CA ARG A 214 6.58 0.77 17.75
C ARG A 214 8.10 0.68 17.59
N ARG A 215 8.73 -0.38 18.11
CA ARG A 215 10.18 -0.61 17.93
C ARG A 215 10.55 -0.75 16.44
N CYS A 216 9.72 -1.41 15.64
CA CYS A 216 9.88 -1.40 14.18
C CYS A 216 9.72 0.00 13.56
N GLU A 217 8.76 0.82 14.02
CA GLU A 217 8.62 2.22 13.55
C GLU A 217 9.87 3.07 13.89
N GLU A 218 10.44 2.89 15.08
CA GLU A 218 11.66 3.57 15.54
C GLU A 218 12.91 3.17 14.72
N VAL A 219 13.09 1.87 14.47
CA VAL A 219 14.17 1.35 13.63
C VAL A 219 14.01 1.78 12.16
N LEU A 220 12.78 1.84 11.64
CA LEU A 220 12.49 2.39 10.32
C LEU A 220 12.79 3.88 10.24
N GLU A 221 12.47 4.67 11.27
CA GLU A 221 12.81 6.10 11.30
C GLU A 221 14.31 6.32 11.20
N GLU A 222 15.10 5.58 11.97
CA GLU A 222 16.56 5.69 11.91
C GLU A 222 17.11 5.21 10.56
N ALA A 223 16.66 4.07 10.04
CA ALA A 223 17.09 3.55 8.75
C ALA A 223 16.79 4.52 7.58
N PHE A 224 15.62 5.17 7.55
CA PHE A 224 15.32 6.20 6.55
C PHE A 224 16.13 7.50 6.76
N ARG A 225 16.46 7.86 8.01
CA ARG A 225 17.30 9.02 8.35
C ARG A 225 18.76 8.82 7.94
N GLU A 226 19.26 7.59 8.02
CA GLU A 226 20.61 7.17 7.62
C GLU A 226 20.72 6.78 6.13
N HIS A 227 19.59 6.71 5.42
CA HIS A 227 19.45 6.15 4.07
C HIS A 227 19.86 4.66 3.93
N ASP A 228 19.85 3.89 5.02
CA ASP A 228 20.07 2.43 4.98
C ASP A 228 18.78 1.71 4.50
N LEU A 229 18.62 1.66 3.18
CA LEU A 229 17.50 1.00 2.53
C LEU A 229 17.45 -0.51 2.79
N GLU A 230 18.57 -1.16 3.09
CA GLU A 230 18.63 -2.60 3.37
C GLU A 230 18.19 -2.91 4.81
N ARG A 231 18.54 -2.06 5.78
CA ARG A 231 17.97 -2.07 7.13
C ARG A 231 16.48 -1.78 7.09
N ALA A 232 16.06 -0.74 6.36
CA ALA A 232 14.64 -0.41 6.20
C ALA A 232 13.86 -1.55 5.51
N LYS A 233 14.44 -2.22 4.50
CA LYS A 233 13.87 -3.40 3.85
C LYS A 233 13.68 -4.55 4.84
N ARG A 234 14.73 -4.94 5.58
CA ARG A 234 14.62 -6.02 6.60
C ARG A 234 13.56 -5.72 7.65
N GLU A 235 13.54 -4.49 8.17
CA GLU A 235 12.58 -4.09 9.21
C GLU A 235 11.14 -4.04 8.68
N ALA A 236 10.92 -3.63 7.42
CA ALA A 236 9.60 -3.68 6.80
C ALA A 236 9.07 -5.12 6.65
N VAL A 237 9.94 -6.10 6.39
CA VAL A 237 9.54 -7.52 6.35
C VAL A 237 9.25 -8.04 7.76
N ARG A 238 10.02 -7.65 8.80
CA ARG A 238 9.71 -7.98 10.21
C ARG A 238 8.37 -7.37 10.64
N LEU A 239 8.15 -6.09 10.36
CA LEU A 239 6.91 -5.36 10.65
C LEU A 239 5.67 -6.02 10.02
N ARG A 240 5.80 -6.66 8.86
CA ARG A 240 4.72 -7.42 8.21
C ARG A 240 4.16 -8.51 9.12
N TYR A 241 5.01 -9.22 9.87
CA TYR A 241 4.56 -10.26 10.81
C TYR A 241 3.76 -9.66 11.97
N TRP A 242 4.24 -8.59 12.61
CA TRP A 242 3.51 -7.95 13.72
C TRP A 242 2.19 -7.30 13.28
N VAL A 243 2.14 -6.74 12.06
CA VAL A 243 0.89 -6.22 11.49
C VAL A 243 -0.09 -7.35 11.15
N ASN A 244 0.40 -8.53 10.72
CA ASN A 244 -0.44 -9.72 10.52
C ASN A 244 -0.97 -10.27 11.85
N VAL A 245 -0.14 -10.36 12.90
CA VAL A 245 -0.58 -10.76 14.26
C VAL A 245 -1.66 -9.80 14.78
N ARG A 246 -1.50 -8.49 14.58
CA ARG A 246 -2.55 -7.50 14.92
C ARG A 246 -3.84 -7.70 14.13
N GLY A 247 -3.75 -8.10 12.86
CA GLY A 247 -4.90 -8.50 12.06
C GLY A 247 -5.62 -9.70 12.68
N ALA A 248 -4.90 -10.80 12.91
CA ALA A 248 -5.45 -12.02 13.51
C ALA A 248 -6.08 -11.79 14.89
N VAL A 249 -5.52 -10.92 15.74
CA VAL A 249 -6.14 -10.49 17.00
C VAL A 249 -7.41 -9.66 16.78
N SER A 250 -7.43 -8.77 15.79
CA SER A 250 -8.59 -7.93 15.47
C SER A 250 -9.73 -8.66 14.75
N ASP A 251 -9.41 -9.76 14.07
CA ASP A 251 -10.36 -10.61 13.32
C ASP A 251 -10.82 -11.83 14.15
N TRP A 252 -10.33 -11.99 15.40
CA TRP A 252 -10.75 -13.04 16.33
C TRP A 252 -12.20 -12.84 16.80
N GLU A 253 -12.98 -13.92 16.85
CA GLU A 253 -14.37 -13.91 17.28
C GLU A 253 -14.66 -15.05 18.28
N GLU A 254 -15.32 -14.71 19.39
CA GLU A 254 -15.68 -15.66 20.44
C GLU A 254 -16.50 -16.84 19.90
N GLY A 255 -15.96 -18.06 20.03
CA GLY A 255 -16.63 -19.29 19.66
C GLY A 255 -16.52 -19.70 18.17
N LYS A 256 -15.78 -18.97 17.33
CA LYS A 256 -15.38 -19.47 16.00
C LYS A 256 -14.04 -20.22 16.09
N PRO A 257 -13.91 -21.43 15.52
CA PRO A 257 -12.60 -22.05 15.38
C PRO A 257 -11.76 -21.26 14.37
N ALA A 258 -10.49 -21.04 14.67
CA ALA A 258 -9.56 -20.37 13.75
C ALA A 258 -9.41 -21.18 12.46
N VAL A 259 -9.77 -20.58 11.32
CA VAL A 259 -9.61 -21.20 10.01
C VAL A 259 -8.27 -20.75 9.42
N LEU A 260 -7.24 -21.54 9.68
CA LEU A 260 -5.92 -21.36 9.08
C LEU A 260 -6.01 -21.40 7.54
N GLN A 261 -5.71 -20.27 6.90
CA GLN A 261 -5.33 -20.23 5.49
C GLN A 261 -3.81 -20.36 5.43
N HIS A 262 -3.34 -21.49 4.91
CA HIS A 262 -1.93 -21.84 4.70
C HIS A 262 -1.44 -21.40 3.31
#